data_AF-A0A2I0SPK5-F1
#
_entry.id   AF-A0A2I0SPK5-F1
#
_cell.length_a   1.000
_cell.length_b   1.000
_cell.length_c   1.000
_cell.angle_alpha   90.00
_cell.angle_beta   90.00
_cell.angle_gamma   90.00
#
_symmetry.space_group_name_H-M   'P 1'
#
loop_
_entity.id
_entity.type
_entity.pdbx_description
1 polymer ?
#
loop_
_entity_poly.entity_id
_entity_poly.type
_entity_poly.pdbx_seq_one_letter_code
_entity_poly.pdbx_strand_id
1 'polypeptide(L)' 'MTTWRERHDEAVRKQEAAQQAYREATDERAQALLDGVAELGTQTAVAQALGVKTPSVNQAIRAYQKKTE' A
#
# COMPACT_ATOMS: atom_id res chain seq x y z
N MET A 1 -29.46 -20.90 14.60
CA MET A 1 -29.53 -20.05 13.39
C MET A 1 -28.73 -18.80 13.67
N THR A 2 -27.72 -18.49 12.86
CA THR A 2 -27.00 -17.22 12.94
C THR A 2 -27.91 -16.11 12.42
N THR A 3 -28.13 -15.08 13.23
CA THR A 3 -28.94 -13.91 12.86
C THR A 3 -28.27 -13.12 11.75
N TRP A 4 -29.02 -12.26 11.06
CA TRP A 4 -28.44 -11.35 10.08
C TRP A 4 -27.43 -10.38 10.70
N ARG A 5 -27.62 -10.00 11.97
CA ARG A 5 -26.70 -9.11 12.72
C ARG A 5 -25.35 -9.78 12.94
N GLU A 6 -25.35 -11.02 13.43
CA GLU A 6 -24.12 -11.77 13.64
C GLU A 6 -23.33 -11.97 12.34
N ARG A 7 -24.01 -12.24 11.22
CA ARG A 7 -23.36 -12.32 9.89
C ARG A 7 -22.81 -10.98 9.43
N HIS A 8 -23.51 -9.88 9.71
CA HIS A 8 -23.03 -8.53 9.41
C HIS A 8 -21.77 -8.21 10.20
N ASP A 9 -21.78 -8.45 11.52
CA ASP A 9 -20.63 -8.15 12.38
C ASP A 9 -19.41 -9.01 12.01
N GLU A 10 -19.63 -10.27 11.61
CA GLU A 10 -18.56 -11.10 11.07
C GLU A 10 -18.00 -10.56 9.74
N ALA A 11 -18.87 -10.08 8.84
CA ALA A 11 -18.44 -9.47 7.58
C ALA A 11 -17.63 -8.19 7.81
N VAL A 12 -18.06 -7.33 8.74
CA VAL A 12 -17.33 -6.12 9.13
C VAL A 12 -15.94 -6.48 9.66
N ARG A 13 -15.82 -7.44 10.58
CA ARG A 13 -14.51 -7.88 11.09
C ARG A 13 -13.58 -8.39 9.97
N LYS A 14 -14.11 -9.16 9.02
CA LYS A 14 -13.35 -9.63 7.85
C LYS A 14 -12.90 -8.48 6.95
N GLN A 15 -13.78 -7.51 6.72
CA GLN A 15 -13.47 -6.33 5.92
C GLN A 15 -12.41 -5.46 6.59
N GLU A 16 -12.49 -5.25 7.90
CA GLU A 16 -11.50 -4.50 8.67
C GLU A 16 -10.12 -5.18 8.62
N ALA A 17 -10.07 -6.50 8.82
CA ALA A 17 -8.83 -7.26 8.72
C ALA A 17 -8.21 -7.19 7.31
N ALA A 18 -9.03 -7.34 6.27
CA ALA A 18 -8.56 -7.21 4.89
C ALA A 18 -8.07 -5.79 4.58
N GLN A 19 -8.76 -4.76 5.10
CA GLN A 19 -8.36 -3.39 4.90
C GLN A 19 -7.06 -3.06 5.65
N GLN A 20 -6.84 -3.63 6.84
CA GLN A 20 -5.58 -3.51 7.56
C GLN A 20 -4.43 -4.15 6.79
N ALA A 21 -4.60 -5.40 6.33
CA ALA A 21 -3.59 -6.09 5.52
C ALA A 21 -3.28 -5.34 4.21
N TYR A 22 -4.30 -4.75 3.58
CA TYR A 22 -4.09 -3.91 2.39
C TYR A 22 -3.26 -2.66 2.69
N ARG A 23 -3.48 -2.01 3.84
CA ARG A 23 -2.71 -0.84 4.26
C ARG A 23 -1.25 -1.22 4.52
N GLU A 24 -1.02 -2.33 5.23
CA GLU A 24 0.33 -2.85 5.51
C GLU A 24 1.09 -3.18 4.22
N ALA A 25 0.48 -3.94 3.30
CA ALA A 25 1.07 -4.24 2.00
C ALA A 25 1.36 -2.97 1.17
N THR A 26 0.52 -1.94 1.32
CA THR A 26 0.72 -0.64 0.64
C THR A 26 1.94 0.10 1.20
N ASP A 27 2.10 0.10 2.53
CA ASP A 27 3.25 0.70 3.20
C ASP A 27 4.54 -0.03 2.84
N GLU A 28 4.55 -1.36 2.92
CA GLU A 28 5.70 -2.20 2.53
C GLU A 28 6.12 -1.95 1.09
N ARG A 29 5.15 -1.86 0.18
CA ARG A 29 5.42 -1.51 -1.22
C ARG A 29 6.04 -0.11 -1.34
N ALA A 30 5.55 0.88 -0.62
CA ALA A 30 6.08 2.23 -0.67
C ALA A 30 7.51 2.31 -0.10
N GLN A 31 7.79 1.57 0.97
CA GLN A 31 9.13 1.42 1.51
C GLN A 31 10.08 0.76 0.49
N ALA A 32 9.66 -0.33 -0.16
CA ALA A 32 10.47 -0.96 -1.21
C ALA A 32 10.74 -0.01 -2.40
N LEU A 33 9.81 0.89 -2.73
CA LEU A 33 10.04 1.93 -3.73
C LEU A 33 11.07 2.96 -3.26
N LEU A 34 11.06 3.35 -1.99
CA LEU A 34 12.10 4.22 -1.41
C LEU A 34 13.47 3.55 -1.45
N ASP A 35 13.55 2.27 -1.07
CA ASP A 35 14.79 1.49 -1.11
C ASP A 35 15.31 1.38 -2.55
N GLY A 36 14.42 1.12 -3.52
CA GLY A 36 14.77 1.14 -4.93
C GLY A 36 15.26 2.52 -5.42
N VAL A 37 14.73 3.62 -4.88
CA VAL A 37 15.25 4.97 -5.19
C VAL A 37 16.64 5.16 -4.60
N ALA A 38 16.91 4.63 -3.40
CA ALA A 38 18.23 4.67 -2.80
C ALA A 38 19.25 3.84 -3.62
N GLU A 39 18.85 2.71 -4.18
CA GLU A 39 19.69 1.84 -5.01
C GLU A 39 19.93 2.41 -6.42
N LEU A 40 18.88 2.87 -7.10
CA LEU A 40 18.93 3.30 -8.51
C LEU A 40 19.09 4.82 -8.69
N GLY A 41 19.10 5.57 -7.59
CA GLY A 41 19.32 7.01 -7.52
C GLY A 41 18.12 7.89 -7.87
N THR A 42 17.13 7.41 -8.64
CA THR A 42 15.96 8.22 -9.03
C THR A 42 14.66 7.43 -9.09
N GLN A 43 13.53 8.10 -8.82
CA GLN A 43 12.18 7.54 -9.01
C GLN A 43 11.91 7.13 -10.47
N THR A 44 12.54 7.79 -11.44
CA THR A 44 12.40 7.45 -12.86
C THR A 44 13.09 6.12 -13.17
N ALA A 45 14.27 5.86 -12.63
CA ALA A 45 14.97 4.59 -12.82
C ALA A 45 14.19 3.43 -12.19
N VAL A 46 13.61 3.63 -11.00
CA VAL A 46 12.69 2.66 -10.37
C VAL A 46 11.47 2.40 -11.24
N ALA A 47 10.83 3.46 -11.75
CA ALA A 47 9.67 3.32 -12.61
C ALA A 47 9.98 2.54 -13.90
N GLN A 48 11.14 2.81 -14.52
CA GLN A 48 11.63 2.07 -15.68
C GLN A 48 11.89 0.59 -15.36
N ALA A 49 12.56 0.30 -14.24
CA ALA A 49 12.86 -1.06 -13.80
C ALA A 49 11.59 -1.89 -13.55
N LEU A 50 10.53 -1.25 -13.03
CA LEU A 50 9.25 -1.89 -12.74
C LEU A 50 8.26 -1.86 -13.93
N GLY A 51 8.61 -1.23 -15.04
CA GLY A 51 7.71 -1.08 -16.19
C GLY A 51 6.48 -0.22 -15.91
N VAL A 52 6.57 0.73 -14.98
CA VAL A 52 5.47 1.63 -14.59
C VAL A 52 5.80 3.09 -14.88
N LYS A 53 4.82 3.99 -14.69
CA LYS A 53 5.01 5.43 -14.86
C LYS A 53 5.56 6.06 -13.58
N THR A 54 6.51 7.00 -13.70
CA THR A 54 7.09 7.74 -12.58
C THR A 54 6.06 8.37 -11.63
N PRO A 55 4.93 8.95 -12.10
CA PRO A 55 3.89 9.48 -11.21
C PRO A 55 3.30 8.42 -10.28
N SER A 56 3.21 7.16 -10.71
CA SER A 56 2.71 6.06 -9.86
C SER A 56 3.66 5.75 -8.70
N VAL A 57 4.97 5.81 -8.95
CA VAL A 57 6.02 5.68 -7.93
C VAL A 57 5.97 6.87 -6.98
N ASN A 58 5.93 8.08 -7.52
CA ASN A 58 5.88 9.31 -6.75
C ASN A 58 4.66 9.37 -5.83
N GLN A 59 3.47 9.01 -6.33
CA GLN A 59 2.24 9.02 -5.56
C GLN A 59 2.30 8.02 -4.40
N ALA A 60 2.81 6.82 -4.63
CA ALA A 60 2.94 5.79 -3.59
C ALA A 60 3.90 6.25 -2.47
N ILE A 61 5.07 6.77 -2.84
CA ILE A 61 6.05 7.28 -1.88
C ILE A 61 5.48 8.46 -1.08
N ARG A 62 4.85 9.44 -1.73
CA ARG A 62 4.27 10.61 -1.05
C ARG A 62 3.15 10.23 -0.10
N ALA A 63 2.28 9.28 -0.49
CA ALA A 63 1.20 8.82 0.37
C ALA A 63 1.75 8.16 1.66
N TYR A 64 2.83 7.40 1.53
CA TYR A 64 3.50 6.79 2.67
C TYR A 64 4.22 7.82 3.55
N GLN A 65 4.98 8.75 2.95
CA GLN A 65 5.67 9.81 3.70
C GLN A 65 4.70 10.65 4.53
N LYS A 66 3.58 11.09 3.93
CA LYS A 66 2.54 11.86 4.63
C LYS A 66 1.92 11.10 5.82
N LYS A 67 1.92 9.77 5.78
CA LYS A 67 1.40 8.92 6.86
C LYS A 67 2.42 8.78 8.00
N THR A 68 3.71 8.84 7.68
CA THR A 68 4.82 8.64 8.64
C THR A 68 5.38 9.94 9.24
N GLU A 69 5.07 11.09 8.63
CA GLU A 69 5.31 12.44 9.19
C GLU A 69 4.41 12.74 10.39
#